data_AF-C3XYX0-F1
#
_entry.id   AF-C3XYX0-F1
#
_cell.length_a   1.000
_cell.length_b   1.000
_cell.length_c   1.000
_cell.angle_alpha   90.00
_cell.angle_beta   90.00
_cell.angle_gamma   90.00
#
_symmetry.space_group_name_H-M   'P 1'
#
loop_
_entity.id
_entity.type
_entity.pdbx_description
1 polymer ?
#
loop_
_entity_poly.entity_id
_entity_poly.type
_entity_poly.pdbx_seq_one_letter_code
_entity_poly.pdbx_strand_id
1 'polypeptide(L)'
;MYFLWQTLGPSTLAGLGVMIILIPINGVIAGGTRKQVTKLMKKKDSRLKLLNEVLNGIKVLKLYAWELSFRQKIEALRRKELQYNRKKGYFASLFFLTWSCAPVLVAIMTFTVYVMADERNVLDAEKAFVALSLFNIVRAPLNMLPSLVMSIVQVRVSLRRLGEFFGGDELDPENVHKE
;
A
#
# COMPACT_ATOMS: atom_id res chain seq x y z
N MET A 1 -24.54 2.69 5.95
CA MET A 1 -24.99 3.91 5.22
C MET A 1 -26.43 4.24 5.53
N TYR A 2 -27.39 3.32 5.35
CA TYR A 2 -28.80 3.55 5.68
C TYR A 2 -29.02 4.06 7.12
N PHE A 3 -28.45 3.39 8.12
CA PHE A 3 -28.55 3.84 9.53
C PHE A 3 -27.86 5.17 9.81
N LEU A 4 -26.77 5.50 9.11
CA LEU A 4 -26.12 6.82 9.22
C LEU A 4 -27.06 7.91 8.69
N TRP A 5 -27.71 7.66 7.55
CA TRP A 5 -28.65 8.61 6.94
C TRP A 5 -29.85 8.85 7.84
N GLN A 6 -30.34 7.83 8.56
CA GLN A 6 -31.44 8.01 9.50
C GLN A 6 -31.06 8.86 10.72
N THR A 7 -29.81 8.81 11.19
CA THR A 7 -29.38 9.55 12.39
C THR A 7 -28.93 10.98 12.09
N LEU A 8 -28.25 11.20 10.97
CA LEU A 8 -27.61 12.47 10.61
C LEU A 8 -28.16 13.11 9.32
N GLY A 9 -29.05 12.42 8.60
CA GLY A 9 -29.64 12.94 7.38
C GLY A 9 -28.61 13.20 6.26
N PRO A 10 -28.82 14.26 5.45
CA PRO A 10 -27.95 14.61 4.33
C PRO A 10 -26.49 14.90 4.73
N SER A 11 -26.23 15.28 5.98
CA SER A 11 -24.90 15.60 6.50
C SER A 11 -23.93 14.42 6.42
N THR A 12 -24.45 13.19 6.35
CA THR A 12 -23.66 11.97 6.11
C THR A 12 -22.87 11.99 4.80
N LEU A 13 -23.35 12.73 3.79
CA LEU A 13 -22.67 12.88 2.51
C LEU A 13 -21.36 13.66 2.65
N ALA A 14 -21.28 14.61 3.60
CA ALA A 14 -20.04 15.33 3.87
C ALA A 14 -18.96 14.38 4.41
N GLY A 15 -19.32 13.51 5.36
CA GLY A 15 -18.42 12.47 5.88
C GLY A 15 -18.00 11.46 4.81
N LEU A 16 -18.94 11.01 3.97
CA LEU A 16 -18.63 10.15 2.82
C LEU A 16 -17.67 10.84 1.83
N GLY A 17 -17.89 12.12 1.54
CA GLY A 17 -17.03 12.91 0.67
C GLY A 17 -15.59 12.95 1.16
N VAL A 18 -15.38 13.17 2.46
CA VAL A 18 -14.05 13.10 3.09
C VAL A 18 -13.43 11.71 2.91
N MET A 19 -14.20 10.63 3.16
CA MET A 19 -13.69 9.27 2.97
C MET A 19 -13.28 9.00 1.52
N ILE A 20 -14.07 9.46 0.54
CA ILE A 20 -13.77 9.30 -0.88
C ILE A 20 -12.51 10.10 -1.25
N ILE A 21 -12.33 11.31 -0.73
CA ILE A 21 -11.14 12.16 -0.98
C ILE A 21 -9.87 11.55 -0.35
N LEU A 22 -9.98 10.85 0.78
CA LEU A 22 -8.84 10.19 1.41
C LEU A 22 -8.29 9.02 0.56
N ILE A 23 -9.11 8.39 -0.27
CA ILE A 23 -8.69 7.29 -1.15
C ILE A 23 -7.60 7.73 -2.15
N PRO A 24 -7.80 8.76 -3.01
CA PRO A 24 -6.77 9.21 -3.95
C PRO A 24 -5.54 9.80 -3.23
N ILE A 25 -5.70 10.46 -2.07
CA ILE A 25 -4.56 10.93 -1.26
C ILE A 25 -3.67 9.75 -0.86
N ASN A 26 -4.26 8.70 -0.32
CA ASN A 26 -3.54 7.47 0.01
C ASN A 26 -2.95 6.80 -1.24
N GLY A 27 -3.63 6.86 -2.38
CA GLY A 27 -3.12 6.39 -3.68
C GLY A 27 -1.85 7.11 -4.12
N VAL A 28 -1.78 8.45 -3.99
CA VAL A 28 -0.60 9.24 -4.32
C VAL A 28 0.57 8.91 -3.38
N ILE A 29 0.31 8.79 -2.07
CA ILE A 29 1.31 8.38 -1.07
C ILE A 29 1.85 6.98 -1.39
N ALA A 30 0.97 6.04 -1.76
CA ALA A 30 1.35 4.68 -2.17
C ALA A 30 2.20 4.70 -3.45
N GLY A 31 1.85 5.53 -4.44
CA GLY A 31 2.65 5.73 -5.65
C GLY A 31 4.05 6.28 -5.35
N GLY A 32 4.15 7.28 -4.46
CA GLY A 32 5.42 7.82 -3.97
C GLY A 32 6.26 6.76 -3.24
N THR A 33 5.63 5.95 -2.40
CA THR A 33 6.25 4.82 -1.69
C THR A 33 6.82 3.81 -2.68
N ARG A 34 6.03 3.40 -3.69
CA ARG A 34 6.47 2.47 -4.74
C ARG A 34 7.70 2.98 -5.47
N LYS A 35 7.73 4.27 -5.82
CA LYS A 35 8.89 4.91 -6.47
C LYS A 35 10.15 4.83 -5.59
N GLN A 36 10.04 5.04 -4.28
CA GLN A 36 11.19 4.90 -3.37
C GLN A 36 11.62 3.44 -3.21
N VAL A 37 10.67 2.50 -3.12
CA VAL A 37 10.96 1.06 -3.06
C VAL A 37 11.73 0.60 -4.29
N THR A 38 11.33 1.01 -5.50
CA THR A 38 12.07 0.68 -6.73
C THR A 38 13.50 1.22 -6.70
N LYS A 39 13.70 2.48 -6.27
CA LYS A 39 15.04 3.07 -6.14
C LYS A 39 15.90 2.36 -5.09
N LEU A 40 15.29 1.98 -3.96
CA LEU A 40 15.94 1.21 -2.91
C LEU A 40 16.40 -0.15 -3.42
N MET A 41 15.55 -0.88 -4.15
CA MET A 41 15.90 -2.19 -4.70
C MET A 41 17.09 -2.11 -5.65
N LYS A 42 17.14 -1.13 -6.57
CA LYS A 42 18.30 -0.92 -7.45
C LYS A 42 19.63 -0.75 -6.69
N LYS A 43 19.61 -0.04 -5.56
CA LYS A 43 20.81 0.13 -4.71
C LYS A 43 21.14 -1.13 -3.91
N LYS A 44 20.11 -1.83 -3.44
CA LYS A 44 20.22 -3.12 -2.79
C LYS A 44 20.87 -4.17 -3.69
N ASP A 45 20.45 -4.24 -4.95
CA ASP A 45 21.01 -5.17 -5.94
C ASP A 45 22.49 -4.87 -6.22
N SER A 46 22.84 -3.57 -6.34
CA SER A 46 24.24 -3.16 -6.51
C SER A 46 25.12 -3.58 -5.33
N ARG A 47 24.63 -3.43 -4.09
CA ARG A 47 25.35 -3.87 -2.89
C ARG A 47 25.50 -5.38 -2.84
N LEU A 48 24.42 -6.13 -3.14
CA LEU A 48 24.43 -7.59 -3.14
C LEU A 48 25.38 -8.15 -4.21
N LYS A 49 25.43 -7.53 -5.39
CA LYS A 49 26.39 -7.88 -6.44
C LYS A 49 27.83 -7.73 -5.97
N LEU A 50 28.18 -6.57 -5.40
CA LEU A 50 29.54 -6.34 -4.88
C LEU A 50 29.89 -7.29 -3.73
N LEU A 51 28.94 -7.59 -2.85
CA LEU A 51 29.14 -8.58 -1.79
C LEU A 51 29.44 -9.97 -2.37
N ASN A 52 28.70 -10.41 -3.39
CA ASN A 52 28.97 -11.67 -4.06
C ASN A 52 30.36 -11.71 -4.72
N GLU A 53 30.78 -10.63 -5.38
CA GLU A 53 32.13 -10.52 -5.96
C GLU A 53 33.22 -10.64 -4.89
N VAL A 54 33.04 -9.98 -3.74
CA VAL A 54 33.97 -10.03 -2.61
C VAL A 54 34.05 -11.44 -2.02
N LEU A 55 32.91 -12.12 -1.85
CA LEU A 55 32.87 -13.47 -1.29
C LEU A 55 33.53 -14.50 -2.23
N ASN A 56 33.26 -14.42 -3.54
CA ASN A 56 33.90 -15.29 -4.52
C ASN A 56 35.42 -15.03 -4.63
N GLY A 57 35.87 -13.78 -4.44
CA GLY A 57 37.27 -13.37 -4.51
C GLY A 57 38.03 -13.28 -3.18
N ILE A 58 37.48 -13.79 -2.07
CA ILE A 58 37.94 -13.43 -0.72
C ILE A 58 39.41 -13.77 -0.43
N LYS A 59 39.92 -14.88 -0.98
CA LYS A 59 41.33 -15.28 -0.80
C LYS A 59 42.29 -14.25 -1.40
N VAL A 60 42.00 -13.75 -2.60
CA VAL A 60 42.80 -12.73 -3.28
C VAL A 60 42.76 -11.42 -2.50
N LEU A 61 41.58 -10.99 -2.05
CA LEU A 61 41.43 -9.76 -1.27
C LEU A 61 42.26 -9.79 0.02
N LYS A 62 42.31 -10.94 0.72
CA LYS A 62 43.13 -11.10 1.92
C LYS A 62 44.63 -11.10 1.62
N LEU A 63 45.05 -11.77 0.54
CA LEU A 63 46.46 -11.82 0.14
C LEU A 63 47.04 -10.41 -0.12
N TYR A 64 46.23 -9.51 -0.68
CA TYR A 64 46.61 -8.12 -0.96
C TYR A 64 46.16 -7.10 0.11
N ALA A 65 45.59 -7.56 1.23
CA ALA A 65 45.04 -6.71 2.30
C ALA A 65 44.03 -5.62 1.81
N TRP A 66 43.27 -5.91 0.75
CA TRP A 66 42.29 -4.99 0.14
C TRP A 66 40.92 -4.96 0.84
N GLU A 67 40.75 -5.73 1.91
CA GLU A 67 39.50 -5.86 2.65
C GLU A 67 38.92 -4.53 3.13
N LEU A 68 39.77 -3.62 3.64
CA LEU A 68 39.34 -2.31 4.12
C LEU A 68 38.79 -1.43 2.97
N SER A 69 39.46 -1.45 1.82
CA SER A 69 39.05 -0.71 0.62
C SER A 69 37.71 -1.20 0.08
N PHE A 70 37.49 -2.51 0.02
CA PHE A 70 36.20 -3.08 -0.41
C PHE A 70 35.09 -2.84 0.63
N ARG A 71 35.40 -2.90 1.91
CA ARG A 71 34.46 -2.52 2.99
C ARG A 71 33.97 -1.08 2.80
N GLN A 72 34.88 -0.13 2.57
CA GLN A 72 34.50 1.28 2.33
C GLN A 72 33.58 1.43 1.12
N LYS A 73 33.81 0.69 0.03
CA LYS A 73 32.93 0.67 -1.15
C LYS A 73 31.53 0.14 -0.80
N ILE A 74 31.43 -0.96 -0.05
CA ILE A 74 30.15 -1.53 0.39
C ILE A 74 29.41 -0.55 1.31
N GLU A 75 30.11 0.07 2.26
CA GLU A 75 29.52 1.07 3.16
C GLU A 75 29.03 2.30 2.40
N ALA A 76 29.72 2.74 1.35
CA ALA A 76 29.25 3.83 0.48
C ALA A 76 27.93 3.48 -0.22
N LEU A 77 27.76 2.24 -0.69
CA LEU A 77 26.47 1.77 -1.21
C LEU A 77 25.40 1.70 -0.13
N ARG A 78 25.76 1.21 1.07
CA ARG A 78 24.84 1.15 2.22
C ARG A 78 24.32 2.52 2.62
N ARG A 79 25.16 3.56 2.64
CA ARG A 79 24.74 4.94 2.91
C ARG A 79 23.69 5.42 1.89
N LYS A 80 23.85 5.08 0.60
CA LYS A 80 22.86 5.39 -0.44
C LYS A 80 21.55 4.64 -0.23
N GLU A 81 21.59 3.36 0.14
CA GLU A 81 20.38 2.59 0.50
C GLU A 81 19.63 3.24 1.67
N LEU A 82 20.35 3.63 2.73
CA LEU A 82 19.76 4.22 3.93
C LEU A 82 19.02 5.52 3.63
N GLN A 83 19.50 6.34 2.70
CA GLN A 83 18.79 7.56 2.26
C GLN A 83 17.41 7.23 1.67
N TYR A 84 17.32 6.22 0.80
CA TYR A 84 16.03 5.78 0.23
C TYR A 84 15.15 5.09 1.26
N ASN A 85 15.75 4.32 2.18
CA ASN A 85 15.00 3.69 3.27
C ASN A 85 14.40 4.73 4.23
N ARG A 86 15.13 5.82 4.53
CA ARG A 86 14.62 6.94 5.32
C ARG A 86 13.47 7.64 4.60
N LYS A 87 13.60 7.90 3.30
CA LYS A 87 12.50 8.44 2.47
C LYS A 87 11.26 7.57 2.51
N LYS A 88 11.42 6.24 2.37
CA LYS A 88 10.33 5.27 2.53
C LYS A 88 9.67 5.39 3.92
N GLY A 89 10.47 5.56 4.98
CA GLY A 89 9.96 5.81 6.33
C GLY A 89 9.07 7.05 6.41
N TYR A 90 9.47 8.18 5.82
CA TYR A 90 8.64 9.38 5.77
C TYR A 90 7.28 9.16 5.08
N PHE A 91 7.25 8.43 3.95
CA PHE A 91 5.99 8.10 3.30
C PHE A 91 5.10 7.18 4.16
N ALA A 92 5.69 6.21 4.86
CA ALA A 92 4.96 5.35 5.78
C ALA A 92 4.37 6.15 6.94
N SER A 93 5.14 7.06 7.55
CA SER A 93 4.64 7.96 8.59
C SER A 93 3.49 8.84 8.11
N LEU A 94 3.57 9.38 6.89
CA LEU A 94 2.49 10.16 6.30
C LEU A 94 1.22 9.33 6.07
N PHE A 95 1.37 8.08 5.63
CA PHE A 95 0.26 7.15 5.50
C PHE A 95 -0.41 6.86 6.85
N PHE A 96 0.39 6.56 7.88
CA PHE A 96 -0.13 6.35 9.24
C PHE A 96 -0.83 7.59 9.80
N LEU A 97 -0.27 8.79 9.59
CA LEU A 97 -0.89 10.05 10.01
C LEU A 97 -2.26 10.22 9.35
N THR A 98 -2.33 10.04 8.02
CA THR A 98 -3.59 10.14 7.26
C THR A 98 -4.60 9.13 7.79
N TRP A 99 -4.16 7.91 8.09
CA TRP A 99 -5.01 6.86 8.65
C TRP A 99 -5.54 7.20 10.05
N SER A 100 -4.69 7.72 10.93
CA SER A 100 -5.04 8.09 12.30
C SER A 100 -5.93 9.33 12.37
N CYS A 101 -5.75 10.31 11.47
CA CYS A 101 -6.53 11.54 11.43
C CYS A 101 -7.87 11.39 10.69
N ALA A 102 -8.02 10.38 9.82
CA ALA A 102 -9.25 10.16 9.05
C ALA A 102 -10.57 10.17 9.85
N PRO A 103 -10.72 9.47 11.00
CA PRO A 103 -11.99 9.46 11.72
C PRO A 103 -12.29 10.83 12.35
N VAL A 104 -11.25 11.55 12.78
CA VAL A 104 -11.37 12.91 13.30
C VAL A 104 -11.84 13.87 12.20
N LEU A 105 -11.23 13.80 11.02
CA LEU A 105 -11.62 14.64 9.87
C LEU A 105 -13.06 14.37 9.41
N VAL A 106 -13.46 13.09 9.34
CA VAL A 106 -14.83 12.70 9.00
C VAL A 106 -15.82 13.23 10.04
N ALA A 107 -15.52 13.09 11.33
CA ALA A 107 -16.38 13.54 12.41
C ALA A 107 -16.56 15.06 12.38
N ILE A 108 -15.46 15.83 12.30
CA ILE A 108 -15.49 17.29 12.21
C ILE A 108 -16.35 17.71 11.03
N MET A 109 -16.07 17.22 9.83
CA MET A 109 -16.83 17.62 8.63
C MET A 109 -18.32 17.26 8.71
N THR A 110 -18.64 16.06 9.20
CA THR A 110 -20.04 15.62 9.30
C THR A 110 -20.82 16.42 10.34
N PHE A 111 -20.23 16.64 11.52
CA PHE A 111 -20.89 17.35 12.61
C PHE A 111 -20.98 18.85 12.35
N THR A 112 -19.96 19.46 11.75
CA THR A 112 -20.02 20.86 11.30
C THR A 112 -21.15 21.05 10.30
N VAL A 113 -21.26 20.19 9.28
CA VAL A 113 -22.36 20.29 8.30
C VAL A 113 -23.72 20.02 8.96
N TYR A 114 -23.81 19.08 9.91
CA TYR A 114 -25.05 18.79 10.62
C TYR A 114 -25.59 19.98 11.42
N VAL A 115 -24.72 20.68 12.14
CA VAL A 115 -25.09 21.86 12.94
C VAL A 115 -25.35 23.08 12.05
N MET A 116 -24.61 23.24 10.95
CA MET A 116 -24.79 24.38 10.04
C MET A 116 -26.02 24.24 9.12
N ALA A 117 -26.51 23.02 8.87
CA ALA A 117 -27.61 22.79 7.93
C ALA A 117 -28.98 23.24 8.46
N ASP A 118 -29.22 23.14 9.76
CA ASP A 118 -30.47 23.58 10.39
C ASP A 118 -30.20 23.92 11.86
N GLU A 119 -30.68 25.07 12.32
CA GLU A 119 -30.56 25.52 13.73
C GLU A 119 -31.30 24.58 14.70
N ARG A 120 -32.26 23.78 14.21
CA ARG A 120 -32.99 22.78 15.00
C ARG A 120 -32.21 21.48 15.21
N ASN A 121 -31.12 21.27 14.49
CA ASN A 121 -30.32 20.05 14.60
C ASN A 121 -29.43 20.07 15.85
N VAL A 122 -29.95 19.53 16.95
CA VAL A 122 -29.16 19.34 18.17
C VAL A 122 -28.31 18.08 18.04
N LEU A 123 -26.99 18.28 18.08
CA LEU A 123 -26.00 17.20 18.14
C LEU A 123 -25.91 16.68 19.57
N ASP A 124 -26.67 15.63 19.85
CA ASP A 124 -26.63 14.93 21.13
C ASP A 124 -25.46 13.93 21.18
N ALA A 125 -24.99 13.61 22.38
CA ALA A 125 -23.92 12.65 22.62
C ALA A 125 -24.24 11.28 22.03
N GLU A 126 -25.49 10.80 22.20
CA GLU A 126 -25.94 9.54 21.62
C GLU A 126 -25.75 9.52 20.09
N LYS A 127 -26.23 10.56 19.39
CA LYS A 127 -26.09 10.68 17.93
C LYS A 127 -24.62 10.72 17.51
N ALA A 128 -23.79 11.47 18.23
CA ALA A 128 -22.37 11.60 17.92
C ALA A 128 -21.61 10.27 18.05
N PHE A 129 -21.80 9.55 19.16
CA PHE A 129 -21.14 8.26 19.40
C PHE A 129 -21.64 7.15 18.46
N VAL A 130 -22.95 7.09 18.19
CA VAL A 130 -23.52 6.16 17.22
C VAL A 130 -22.95 6.44 15.82
N ALA A 131 -22.89 7.70 15.40
CA ALA A 131 -22.34 8.08 14.10
C ALA A 131 -20.86 7.72 13.94
N LEU A 132 -20.02 8.04 14.94
CA LEU A 132 -18.61 7.69 14.96
C LEU A 132 -18.40 6.18 14.81
N SER A 133 -19.18 5.39 15.55
CA SER A 133 -19.13 3.92 15.50
C SER A 133 -19.51 3.40 14.10
N LEU A 134 -20.59 3.93 13.52
CA LEU A 134 -21.03 3.55 12.18
C LEU A 134 -20.02 3.93 11.10
N PHE A 135 -19.39 5.11 11.19
CA PHE A 135 -18.32 5.51 10.26
C PHE A 135 -17.11 4.58 10.33
N ASN A 136 -16.70 4.15 11.53
CA ASN A 136 -15.61 3.19 11.70
C ASN A 136 -15.94 1.82 11.07
N ILE A 137 -17.18 1.35 11.19
CA ILE A 137 -17.63 0.11 10.55
C ILE A 137 -17.59 0.23 9.02
N VAL A 138 -18.09 1.33 8.45
CA VAL A 138 -18.12 1.57 6.99
C VAL A 138 -16.71 1.73 6.41
N ARG A 139 -15.76 2.24 7.20
CA ARG A 139 -14.39 2.46 6.76
C ARG A 139 -13.66 1.17 6.38
N ALA A 140 -13.88 0.07 7.11
CA ALA A 140 -13.19 -1.19 6.84
C ALA A 140 -13.44 -1.73 5.40
N PRO A 141 -14.70 -1.92 4.94
CA PRO A 141 -14.95 -2.39 3.57
C PRO A 141 -14.49 -1.37 2.52
N LEU A 142 -14.61 -0.05 2.75
CA LEU A 142 -14.15 0.96 1.80
C LEU A 142 -12.64 0.88 1.52
N ASN A 143 -11.83 0.57 2.54
CA ASN A 143 -10.38 0.40 2.35
C ASN A 143 -10.01 -0.95 1.73
N MET A 144 -10.89 -1.94 1.82
CA MET A 144 -10.72 -3.25 1.18
C MET A 144 -11.15 -3.26 -0.30
N LEU A 145 -12.01 -2.33 -0.72
CA LEU A 145 -12.47 -2.27 -2.12
C LEU A 145 -11.32 -2.19 -3.14
N PRO A 146 -10.31 -1.31 -2.98
CA PRO A 146 -9.19 -1.27 -3.93
C PRO A 146 -8.41 -2.58 -4.01
N SER A 147 -8.19 -3.27 -2.88
CA SER A 147 -7.48 -4.55 -2.87
C SER A 147 -8.31 -5.65 -3.52
N LEU A 148 -9.63 -5.67 -3.34
CA LEU A 148 -10.52 -6.58 -4.05
C LEU A 148 -10.47 -6.38 -5.57
N VAL A 149 -10.48 -5.13 -6.05
CA VAL A 149 -10.34 -4.83 -7.48
C VAL A 149 -9.02 -5.38 -8.02
N MET A 150 -7.92 -5.17 -7.29
CA MET A 150 -6.61 -5.72 -7.68
C MET A 150 -6.61 -7.25 -7.68
N SER A 151 -7.24 -7.90 -6.70
CA SER A 151 -7.38 -9.35 -6.65
C SER A 151 -8.17 -9.88 -7.84
N ILE A 152 -9.25 -9.22 -8.24
CA ILE A 152 -10.04 -9.59 -9.42
C ILE A 152 -9.19 -9.49 -10.70
N VAL A 153 -8.40 -8.42 -10.86
CA VAL A 153 -7.48 -8.27 -11.99
C VAL A 153 -6.47 -9.42 -12.00
N GLN A 154 -5.88 -9.76 -10.85
CA GLN A 154 -4.94 -10.86 -10.74
C GLN A 154 -5.59 -12.22 -11.05
N VAL A 155 -6.81 -12.48 -10.57
CA VAL A 155 -7.57 -13.69 -10.88
C VAL A 155 -7.82 -13.78 -12.38
N ARG A 156 -8.22 -12.69 -13.05
CA ARG A 156 -8.44 -12.69 -14.51
C ARG A 156 -7.18 -13.06 -15.30
N VAL A 157 -6.03 -12.49 -14.94
CA VAL A 157 -4.75 -12.82 -15.61
C VAL A 157 -4.35 -14.27 -15.35
N SER A 158 -4.59 -14.79 -14.15
CA SER A 158 -4.33 -16.19 -13.81
C SER A 158 -5.26 -17.15 -14.56
N LEU A 159 -6.55 -16.85 -14.65
CA LEU A 159 -7.52 -17.65 -15.42
C LEU A 159 -7.17 -17.67 -16.91
N ARG A 160 -6.72 -16.55 -17.48
CA ARG A 160 -6.25 -16.53 -18.88
C ARG A 160 -5.10 -17.51 -19.12
N ARG A 161 -4.09 -17.50 -18.24
CA ARG A 161 -2.95 -18.43 -18.35
C ARG A 161 -3.36 -19.88 -18.19
N LEU A 162 -4.30 -20.17 -17.31
CA LEU A 162 -4.86 -21.53 -17.17
C LEU A 162 -5.62 -21.94 -18.43
N GLY A 163 -6.40 -21.01 -19.03
CA GLY A 163 -7.07 -21.26 -20.30
C GLY A 163 -6.10 -21.53 -21.44
N GLU A 164 -5.00 -20.78 -21.54
CA GLU A 164 -3.93 -21.02 -22.51
C GLU A 164 -3.24 -22.37 -22.28
N PHE A 165 -3.03 -22.77 -21.02
CA PHE A 165 -2.42 -24.07 -20.69
C PHE A 165 -3.35 -25.25 -21.02
N PHE A 166 -4.62 -25.18 -20.64
CA PHE A 166 -5.59 -26.26 -20.91
C PHE A 166 -6.03 -26.31 -22.37
N GLY A 167 -5.93 -25.20 -23.11
CA GLY A 167 -6.23 -25.15 -24.54
C GLY A 167 -5.00 -25.30 -25.43
N GLY A 168 -3.84 -25.63 -24.87
CA GLY A 168 -2.63 -25.93 -25.64
C GLY A 168 -2.74 -27.28 -26.34
N ASP A 169 -1.96 -27.45 -27.41
CA ASP A 169 -1.92 -28.72 -28.14
C ASP A 169 -1.43 -29.86 -27.22
N GLU A 170 -2.23 -30.90 -27.12
CA GLU A 170 -1.81 -32.15 -26.47
C GLU A 170 -0.87 -32.93 -27.42
N LEU A 171 0.11 -33.63 -26.84
CA LEU A 171 0.98 -34.51 -27.60
C LEU A 171 0.14 -35.61 -28.28
N ASP A 172 0.32 -35.76 -29.59
CA ASP A 172 -0.35 -36.81 -30.35
C ASP A 172 -0.02 -38.18 -29.75
N PRO A 173 -1.01 -38.94 -29.25
CA PRO A 173 -0.78 -40.22 -28.57
C PRO A 173 -0.08 -41.27 -29.44
N GLU A 174 -0.07 -41.12 -30.77
CA GLU A 174 0.68 -41.99 -31.69
C GLU A 174 2.19 -41.72 -31.69
N ASN A 175 2.64 -40.53 -31.26
CA ASN A 175 4.05 -40.17 -31.18
C ASN A 175 4.67 -40.42 -29.79
N VAL A 176 3.92 -41.05 -28.89
CA VAL A 176 4.35 -41.36 -27.52
C VAL A 176 4.66 -42.85 -27.43
N HIS A 177 5.95 -43.21 -27.41
CA HIS A 177 6.36 -44.57 -27.04
C HIS A 177 5.97 -44.83 -25.59
N LYS A 178 4.94 -45.66 -25.39
CA LYS A 178 4.66 -46.28 -24.09
C LYS A 178 5.66 -47.42 -23.89
N GLU A 179 6.63 -47.21 -23.01
CA GLU A 179 7.35 -48.32 -22.35
C GLU A 179 6.44 -49.02 -21.34
#